data_AF-A0A0J0YPU0-F1
#
_entry.id   AF-A0A0J0YPU0-F1
#
_cell.length_a   1.000
_cell.length_b   1.000
_cell.length_c   1.000
_cell.angle_alpha   90.00
_cell.angle_beta   90.00
_cell.angle_gamma   90.00
#
_symmetry.space_group_name_H-M   'P 1'
#
loop_
_entity.id
_entity.type
_entity.pdbx_description
1 polymer ?
#
loop_
_entity_poly.entity_id
_entity_poly.type
_entity_poly.pdbx_seq_one_letter_code
_entity_poly.pdbx_strand_id
1 'polypeptide(L)'
;MNSPAPIWLQPKLYRNIAVFTAVTGTLLLARHSQSQDIAAFAAVVFLFAGAIVAIAAVVLALRLRDSGTAIQSLLLMLWQIGFPLVLMAKIYHQAG
;
A
#
# COMPACT_ATOMS: atom_id res chain seq x y z
N MET A 1 7.52 7.16 -34.22
CA MET A 1 6.57 6.17 -33.68
C MET A 1 6.96 5.90 -32.23
N ASN A 2 6.18 6.40 -31.27
CA ASN A 2 6.44 6.13 -29.84
C ASN A 2 6.06 4.68 -29.56
N SER A 3 7.05 3.82 -29.39
CA SER A 3 6.80 2.47 -28.89
C SER A 3 6.16 2.59 -27.50
N PRO A 4 4.97 2.01 -27.27
CA PRO A 4 4.38 2.01 -25.94
C PRO A 4 5.38 1.35 -24.99
N ALA A 5 5.70 2.03 -23.88
CA ALA A 5 6.57 1.45 -22.88
C ALA A 5 6.07 0.05 -22.50
N PRO A 6 6.95 -0.96 -22.41
CA PRO A 6 6.56 -2.32 -22.03
C PRO A 6 5.63 -2.30 -20.81
N ILE A 7 4.61 -3.15 -20.77
CA ILE A 7 3.60 -3.15 -19.69
C ILE A 7 4.23 -3.16 -18.29
N TRP A 8 5.34 -3.88 -18.12
CA TRP A 8 6.13 -3.96 -16.87
C TRP A 8 6.85 -2.66 -16.48
N LEU A 9 6.96 -1.69 -17.39
CA LEU A 9 7.53 -0.36 -17.16
C LEU A 9 6.44 0.71 -16.98
N GLN A 10 5.16 0.31 -16.90
CA GLN A 10 4.07 1.26 -16.70
C GLN A 10 3.80 1.46 -15.19
N PRO A 11 3.88 2.69 -14.67
CA PRO A 11 3.70 2.97 -13.24
C PRO A 11 2.27 2.69 -12.78
N LYS A 12 1.30 2.77 -13.70
CA LYS A 12 -0.11 2.46 -13.44
C LYS A 12 -0.34 1.01 -13.03
N LEU A 13 0.46 0.05 -13.54
CA LEU A 13 0.35 -1.36 -13.16
C LEU A 13 0.67 -1.54 -11.68
N TYR A 14 1.83 -1.04 -11.26
CA TYR A 14 2.27 -1.08 -9.86
C TYR A 14 1.32 -0.32 -8.94
N ARG A 15 0.83 0.85 -9.38
CA ARG A 15 -0.19 1.61 -8.65
C ARG A 15 -1.45 0.76 -8.40
N ASN A 16 -1.96 0.05 -9.41
CA ASN A 16 -3.16 -0.77 -9.25
C ASN A 16 -2.95 -1.93 -8.26
N ILE A 17 -1.77 -2.57 -8.30
CA ILE A 17 -1.39 -3.60 -7.32
C ILE A 17 -1.29 -2.99 -5.92
N ALA A 18 -0.72 -1.79 -5.78
CA ALA A 18 -0.65 -1.06 -4.52
C ALA A 18 -2.05 -0.71 -3.97
N VAL A 19 -2.99 -0.29 -4.83
CA VAL A 19 -4.40 -0.06 -4.42
C VAL A 19 -5.03 -1.36 -3.92
N PHE A 20 -4.89 -2.45 -4.66
CA PHE A 20 -5.46 -3.74 -4.28
C PHE A 20 -4.92 -4.23 -2.94
N THR A 21 -3.60 -4.18 -2.76
CA THR A 21 -2.94 -4.57 -1.52
C THR A 21 -3.34 -3.66 -0.35
N ALA A 22 -3.46 -2.34 -0.59
CA ALA A 22 -3.93 -1.39 0.42
C ALA A 22 -5.34 -1.71 0.89
N VAL A 23 -6.30 -1.87 -0.03
CA VAL A 23 -7.70 -2.12 0.33
C VAL A 23 -7.86 -3.47 1.01
N THR A 24 -7.34 -4.54 0.41
CA THR A 24 -7.46 -5.89 0.95
C THR A 24 -6.74 -6.02 2.29
N GLY A 25 -5.52 -5.49 2.40
CA GLY A 25 -4.75 -5.52 3.66
C GLY A 25 -5.42 -4.71 4.77
N THR A 26 -5.98 -3.53 4.45
CA THR A 26 -6.71 -2.70 5.41
C THR A 26 -7.95 -3.44 5.93
N LEU A 27 -8.71 -4.06 5.03
CA LEU A 27 -9.92 -4.80 5.39
C LEU A 27 -9.61 -6.06 6.23
N LEU A 28 -8.57 -6.81 5.85
CA LEU A 28 -8.11 -7.97 6.61
C LEU A 28 -7.64 -7.57 8.01
N LEU A 29 -6.83 -6.51 8.10
CA LEU A 29 -6.31 -6.02 9.37
C LEU A 29 -7.44 -5.49 10.26
N ALA A 30 -8.39 -4.72 9.71
CA ALA A 30 -9.54 -4.23 10.46
C ALA A 30 -10.36 -5.39 11.05
N ARG A 31 -10.60 -6.46 10.28
CA ARG A 31 -11.37 -7.63 10.73
C ARG A 31 -10.66 -8.45 11.81
N HIS A 32 -9.34 -8.61 11.73
CA HIS A 32 -8.58 -9.45 12.67
C HIS A 32 -7.86 -8.64 13.77
N SER A 33 -8.08 -7.33 13.80
CA SER A 33 -7.39 -6.38 14.68
C SER A 33 -7.50 -6.71 16.17
N GLN A 34 -8.65 -7.22 16.61
CA GLN A 34 -8.91 -7.51 18.01
C GLN A 34 -8.41 -8.89 18.45
N SER A 35 -8.15 -9.80 17.51
CA SER A 35 -7.88 -11.21 17.83
C SER A 35 -6.39 -11.53 18.04
N GLN A 36 -5.46 -10.58 17.87
CA GLN A 36 -3.99 -10.80 17.91
C GLN A 36 -3.52 -12.11 17.23
N ASP A 37 -4.23 -12.54 16.17
CA ASP A 37 -3.99 -13.80 15.49
C ASP A 37 -2.96 -13.67 14.36
N ILE A 38 -2.45 -14.82 13.90
CA ILE A 38 -1.60 -14.95 12.69
C ILE A 38 -2.17 -14.18 11.49
N ALA A 39 -3.50 -14.12 11.35
CA ALA A 39 -4.17 -13.39 10.28
C ALA A 39 -3.93 -11.86 10.35
N ALA A 40 -3.89 -11.28 11.56
CA ALA A 40 -3.58 -9.86 11.73
C ALA A 40 -2.13 -9.56 11.34
N PHE A 41 -1.19 -10.43 11.74
CA PHE A 41 0.20 -10.32 11.33
C PHE A 41 0.36 -10.44 9.81
N ALA A 42 -0.28 -11.42 9.18
CA ALA A 42 -0.28 -11.60 7.73
C ALA A 42 -0.86 -10.37 7.01
N ALA A 43 -1.91 -9.74 7.54
CA ALA A 43 -2.47 -8.51 6.98
C ALA A 43 -1.48 -7.34 7.04
N VAL A 44 -0.72 -7.19 8.14
CA VAL A 44 0.36 -6.18 8.24
C VAL A 44 1.46 -6.46 7.22
N VAL A 45 1.97 -7.69 7.15
CA VAL A 45 3.01 -8.07 6.17
C VAL A 45 2.54 -7.79 4.74
N PHE A 46 1.27 -8.10 4.44
CA PHE A 46 0.65 -7.84 3.15
C PHE A 46 0.56 -6.34 2.82
N LEU A 47 0.20 -5.50 3.80
CA LEU A 47 0.20 -4.04 3.64
C LEU A 47 1.61 -3.49 3.38
N PHE A 48 2.62 -4.00 4.10
CA PHE A 48 4.02 -3.62 3.89
C PHE A 48 4.54 -4.04 2.50
N ALA A 49 4.19 -5.24 2.03
CA ALA A 49 4.50 -5.67 0.68
C ALA A 49 3.87 -4.73 -0.37
N GLY A 50 2.62 -4.32 -0.14
CA GLY A 50 1.95 -3.30 -0.94
C GLY A 50 2.69 -1.96 -0.96
N ALA A 51 3.25 -1.53 0.18
CA ALA A 51 3.98 -0.27 0.29
C ALA A 51 5.27 -0.30 -0.53
N ILE A 52 5.97 -1.44 -0.56
CA ILE A 52 7.13 -1.65 -1.44
C ILE A 52 6.73 -1.51 -2.92
N VAL A 53 5.58 -2.08 -3.31
CA VAL A 53 5.05 -1.94 -4.67
C VAL A 53 4.69 -0.48 -4.98
N ALA A 54 4.13 0.25 -4.01
CA ALA A 54 3.84 1.68 -4.16
C ALA A 54 5.12 2.50 -4.36
N ILE A 55 6.20 2.19 -3.64
CA ILE A 55 7.53 2.82 -3.84
C ILE A 55 8.02 2.59 -5.28
N ALA A 56 7.93 1.36 -5.78
CA ALA A 56 8.31 1.06 -7.16
C ALA A 56 7.47 1.88 -8.17
N ALA A 57 6.16 2.03 -7.92
CA ALA A 57 5.28 2.87 -8.73
C ALA A 57 5.70 4.35 -8.71
N VAL A 58 6.07 4.89 -7.53
CA VAL A 58 6.57 6.27 -7.38
C VAL A 58 7.85 6.47 -8.18
N VAL A 59 8.86 5.60 -8.01
CA VAL A 59 10.15 5.72 -8.71
C VAL A 59 9.93 5.70 -10.22
N LEU A 60 9.07 4.81 -10.71
CA LEU A 60 8.78 4.67 -12.13
C LEU A 60 7.98 5.87 -12.67
N ALA A 61 7.02 6.38 -11.90
CA ALA A 61 6.24 7.57 -12.25
C ALA A 61 7.12 8.83 -12.30
N LEU A 62 8.03 9.00 -11.34
CA LEU A 62 9.00 10.11 -11.33
C LEU A 62 9.94 10.05 -12.55
N ARG A 63 10.42 8.85 -12.91
CA ARG A 63 11.24 8.65 -14.12
C ARG A 63 10.50 9.04 -15.40
N LEU A 64 9.20 8.74 -15.46
CA LEU A 64 8.34 9.07 -16.60
C LEU A 64 7.70 10.46 -16.51
N ARG A 65 8.04 11.26 -15.49
CA ARG A 65 7.46 12.59 -15.21
C ARG A 65 5.93 12.59 -15.09
N ASP A 66 5.36 11.48 -14.64
CA ASP A 66 3.93 11.36 -14.33
C ASP A 66 3.69 11.72 -12.86
N SER A 67 3.60 13.03 -12.57
CA SER A 67 3.39 13.53 -11.22
C SER A 67 2.07 13.06 -10.60
N GLY A 68 1.04 12.82 -11.41
CA GLY A 68 -0.26 12.35 -10.93
C GLY A 68 -0.16 10.94 -10.34
N THR A 69 0.45 10.01 -11.09
CA THR A 69 0.66 8.64 -10.61
C THR A 69 1.65 8.59 -9.44
N ALA A 70 2.67 9.46 -9.44
CA ALA A 70 3.63 9.56 -8.33
C ALA A 70 2.95 9.98 -7.02
N ILE A 71 2.13 11.03 -7.03
CA ILE A 71 1.41 11.52 -5.85
C ILE A 71 0.43 10.45 -5.34
N GLN A 72 -0.35 9.84 -6.24
CA GLN A 72 -1.30 8.79 -5.84
C GLN A 72 -0.58 7.60 -5.18
N SER A 73 0.57 7.20 -5.70
CA SER A 73 1.36 6.09 -5.16
C SER A 73 2.02 6.46 -3.82
N LEU A 74 2.44 7.72 -3.64
CA LEU A 74 2.89 8.23 -2.34
C LEU A 74 1.78 8.19 -1.30
N LEU A 75 0.56 8.62 -1.65
CA LEU A 75 -0.59 8.55 -0.74
C LEU A 75 -0.93 7.10 -0.35
N LEU A 76 -0.85 6.17 -1.30
CA LEU A 76 -1.06 4.74 -1.04
C LEU A 76 0.01 4.17 -0.10
N MET A 77 1.28 4.55 -0.29
CA MET A 77 2.37 4.17 0.60
C MET A 77 2.11 4.69 2.02
N LEU A 78 1.76 5.98 2.16
CA LEU A 78 1.44 6.58 3.46
C LEU A 78 0.23 5.89 4.12
N TRP A 79 -0.78 5.52 3.34
CA TRP A 79 -1.92 4.76 3.84
C TRP A 79 -1.50 3.41 4.41
N GLN A 80 -0.73 2.63 3.65
CA GLN A 80 -0.35 1.26 4.01
C GLN A 80 0.54 1.20 5.26
N ILE A 81 1.29 2.27 5.54
CA ILE A 81 2.09 2.41 6.75
C ILE A 81 1.26 3.01 7.89
N GLY A 82 0.51 4.08 7.60
CA GLY A 82 -0.23 4.84 8.60
C GLY A 82 -1.42 4.08 9.19
N PHE A 83 -2.14 3.30 8.37
CA PHE A 83 -3.34 2.59 8.84
C PHE A 83 -3.03 1.56 9.95
N PRO A 84 -2.04 0.65 9.79
CA PRO A 84 -1.61 -0.23 10.88
C PRO A 84 -1.20 0.52 12.15
N LEU A 85 -0.46 1.62 12.00
CA LEU A 85 -0.01 2.45 13.12
C LEU A 85 -1.17 3.06 13.91
N VAL A 86 -2.14 3.67 13.22
CA VAL A 86 -3.33 4.25 13.85
C VAL A 86 -4.16 3.18 14.55
N LEU A 87 -4.31 2.02 13.91
CA LEU A 87 -5.08 0.90 14.45
C LEU A 87 -4.40 0.31 15.70
N MET A 88 -3.09 0.13 15.70
CA MET A 88 -2.33 -0.27 16.90
C MET A 88 -2.43 0.75 18.03
N ALA A 89 -2.31 2.05 17.73
CA ALA A 89 -2.44 3.11 18.72
C ALA A 89 -3.82 3.12 19.39
N LYS A 90 -4.89 2.86 18.60
CA LYS A 90 -6.26 2.73 19.11
C LYS A 90 -6.41 1.51 20.02
N ILE A 91 -5.91 0.35 19.62
CA ILE A 91 -5.97 -0.87 20.43
C ILE A 91 -5.24 -0.66 21.75
N TYR A 92 -4.07 -0.03 21.72
CA TYR A 92 -3.29 0.27 22.92
C TYR A 92 -4.05 1.18 23.90
N HIS A 93 -4.72 2.23 23.41
CA HIS A 93 -5.55 3.12 24.24
C HIS A 93 -6.80 2.46 24.81
N GLN A 94 -7.29 1.38 24.20
CA GLN A 94 -8.47 0.65 24.69
C GLN A 94 -8.11 -0.43 25.73
N ALA A 95 -6.82 -0.76 25.88
CA ALA A 95 -6.33 -1.80 26.77
C ALA A 95 -5.76 -1.27 28.10
N GLY A 96 -5.62 0.05 28.25
CA GLY A 96 -5.23 0.74 29.48
C GLY A 96 -6.41 1.42 30.16
#